data_AF-A0AAU2S5P6-F1
#
_entry.id   AF-A0AAU2S5P6-F1
#
_cell.length_a   1.000
_cell.length_b   1.000
_cell.length_c   1.000
_cell.angle_alpha   90.00
_cell.angle_beta   90.00
_cell.angle_gamma   90.00
#
_symmetry.space_group_name_H-M   'P 1'
#
loop_
_entity.id
_entity.type
_entity.pdbx_description
1 polymer ?
#
loop_
_entity_poly.entity_id
_entity_poly.type
_entity_poly.pdbx_seq_one_letter_code
_entity_poly.pdbx_strand_id
1 'polypeptide(L)'
;MTVQDIRAFNRFYTNVIGALDYSRHLYAPYTLTESRVLYELAHSPRTDAADLRGELSLDAGYLSRILNKFEQDGLIERTPSRRDPRRRRVTLTARGRETAALLAERADESVGALLATVPSADRPRLAEAMQTVRKLLSDGRPPRREDVLLRDPGPGDLGWIVQRNAALYTAEHGFNADYEGLVARIVADFAEDHDPHLERVWIAELDGRPVGCVMCVRDEAPGTARLRLLLVEPDARGLGIGDRLVSAVVDFARGVGYRDMVLWTNDVLAAARHIYQRHGFVLVAEKPHRSFGKDLVGQDWRLDLHAAQE
;
A
#
# COMPACT_ATOMS: atom_id res chain seq x y z
N MET A 1 29.36 -12.16 -15.56
CA MET A 1 29.48 -11.35 -14.33
C MET A 1 30.40 -12.07 -13.36
N THR A 2 31.38 -11.38 -12.81
CA THR A 2 32.35 -11.91 -11.84
C THR A 2 32.04 -11.42 -10.43
N VAL A 3 32.61 -12.07 -9.41
CA VAL A 3 32.52 -11.59 -8.00
C VAL A 3 33.11 -10.19 -7.86
N GLN A 4 34.12 -9.86 -8.65
CA GLN A 4 34.75 -8.54 -8.65
C GLN A 4 33.81 -7.46 -9.19
N ASP A 5 33.02 -7.79 -10.23
CA ASP A 5 32.00 -6.87 -10.78
C ASP A 5 30.96 -6.50 -9.71
N ILE A 6 30.42 -7.50 -8.99
CA ILE A 6 29.45 -7.28 -7.90
C ILE A 6 30.07 -6.45 -6.78
N ARG A 7 31.29 -6.77 -6.35
CA ARG A 7 31.96 -6.00 -5.29
C ARG A 7 32.24 -4.56 -5.72
N ALA A 8 32.62 -4.33 -6.97
CA ALA A 8 32.82 -3.00 -7.51
C ALA A 8 31.51 -2.21 -7.56
N PHE A 9 30.44 -2.83 -8.07
CA PHE A 9 29.10 -2.24 -8.08
C PHE A 9 28.62 -1.89 -6.67
N ASN A 10 28.73 -2.81 -5.70
CA ASN A 10 28.29 -2.57 -4.33
C ASN A 10 29.04 -1.41 -3.67
N ARG A 11 30.37 -1.31 -3.85
CA ARG A 11 31.15 -0.18 -3.33
C ARG A 11 30.72 1.14 -3.96
N PHE A 12 30.54 1.17 -5.27
CA PHE A 12 30.03 2.33 -5.99
C PHE A 12 28.64 2.73 -5.48
N TYR A 13 27.70 1.77 -5.46
CA TYR A 13 26.31 2.01 -5.09
C TYR A 13 26.15 2.43 -3.63
N THR A 14 26.93 1.86 -2.70
CA THR A 14 26.93 2.25 -1.27
C THR A 14 27.29 3.73 -1.09
N ASN A 15 28.23 4.25 -1.91
CA ASN A 15 28.57 5.67 -1.90
C ASN A 15 27.46 6.52 -2.54
N VAL A 16 26.85 6.03 -3.63
CA VAL A 16 25.75 6.72 -4.32
C VAL A 16 24.54 6.93 -3.42
N ILE A 17 24.13 5.90 -2.68
CA ILE A 17 22.97 5.98 -1.76
C ILE A 17 23.32 6.62 -0.42
N GLY A 18 24.57 7.05 -0.21
CA GLY A 18 25.00 7.68 1.04
C GLY A 18 24.84 6.78 2.27
N ALA A 19 24.83 5.45 2.11
CA ALA A 19 24.56 4.52 3.22
C ALA A 19 25.59 4.59 4.36
N LEU A 20 26.78 5.10 4.07
CA LEU A 20 27.85 5.34 5.04
C LEU A 20 28.12 6.84 5.28
N ASP A 21 27.34 7.72 4.65
CA ASP A 21 27.55 9.16 4.70
C ASP A 21 26.90 9.77 5.94
N TYR A 22 27.52 9.53 7.11
CA TYR A 22 27.12 10.14 8.38
C TYR A 22 27.20 11.67 8.36
N SER A 23 27.89 12.27 7.37
CA SER A 23 28.06 13.72 7.27
C SER A 23 26.80 14.45 6.75
N ARG A 24 25.95 13.76 5.97
CA ARG A 24 24.70 14.33 5.45
C ARG A 24 23.53 14.28 6.43
N HIS A 25 23.73 13.72 7.63
CA HIS A 25 22.71 13.63 8.68
C HIS A 25 21.36 13.01 8.25
N LEU A 26 21.33 12.28 7.12
CA LEU A 26 20.11 11.76 6.49
C LEU A 26 19.23 11.02 7.50
N TYR A 27 19.86 10.10 8.21
CA TYR A 27 19.20 9.27 9.21
C TYR A 27 19.32 9.84 10.63
N ALA A 28 20.14 10.88 10.87
CA ALA A 28 20.40 11.39 12.21
C ALA A 28 19.12 11.91 12.88
N PRO A 29 18.87 11.58 14.17
CA PRO A 29 19.79 10.90 15.12
C PRO A 29 19.79 9.37 15.07
N TYR A 30 19.09 8.77 14.11
CA TYR A 30 18.97 7.33 13.93
C TYR A 30 20.02 6.77 12.96
N THR A 31 20.31 5.49 13.10
CA THR A 31 21.07 4.72 12.12
C THR A 31 20.20 4.33 10.93
N LEU A 32 20.81 3.87 9.83
CA LEU A 32 20.09 3.32 8.68
C LEU A 32 19.16 2.17 9.10
N THR A 33 19.65 1.26 9.95
CA THR A 33 18.84 0.12 10.42
C THR A 33 17.68 0.58 11.30
N GLU A 34 17.91 1.52 12.22
CA GLU A 34 16.84 2.09 13.06
C GLU A 34 15.77 2.78 12.19
N SER A 35 16.20 3.57 11.21
CA SER A 35 15.30 4.25 10.26
C SER A 35 14.49 3.24 9.46
N ARG A 36 15.09 2.12 9.02
CA ARG A 36 14.37 1.05 8.33
C ARG A 36 13.33 0.38 9.23
N VAL A 37 13.63 0.14 10.50
CA VAL A 37 12.65 -0.42 11.45
C VAL A 37 11.47 0.53 11.66
N LEU A 38 11.71 1.84 11.81
CA LEU A 38 10.64 2.84 11.91
C LEU A 38 9.79 2.91 10.63
N TYR A 39 10.42 2.83 9.46
CA TYR A 39 9.73 2.79 8.18
C TYR A 39 8.79 1.58 8.07
N GLU A 40 9.26 0.37 8.39
CA GLU A 40 8.41 -0.83 8.36
C GLU A 40 7.24 -0.73 9.36
N LEU A 41 7.50 -0.23 10.57
CA LEU A 41 6.46 -0.04 11.58
C LEU A 41 5.40 0.99 11.16
N ALA A 42 5.74 1.97 10.31
CA ALA A 42 4.81 2.95 9.80
C ALA A 42 3.91 2.40 8.67
N HIS A 43 4.44 1.50 7.84
CA HIS A 43 3.75 0.99 6.65
C HIS A 43 3.09 -0.39 6.85
N SER A 44 3.37 -1.03 7.99
CA SER A 44 2.80 -2.31 8.38
C SER A 44 2.06 -2.18 9.72
N PRO A 45 0.77 -1.78 9.72
CA PRO A 45 0.01 -1.47 10.94
C PRO A 45 -0.29 -2.68 11.85
N ARG A 46 0.27 -3.88 11.58
CA ARG A 46 0.01 -5.12 12.32
C ARG A 46 1.25 -5.99 12.54
N THR A 47 2.42 -5.38 12.74
CA THR A 47 3.68 -6.13 12.84
C THR A 47 3.97 -6.59 14.27
N ASP A 48 4.05 -7.90 14.47
CA ASP A 48 4.65 -8.44 15.69
C ASP A 48 6.19 -8.41 15.56
N ALA A 49 6.92 -8.28 16.66
CA ALA A 49 8.39 -8.18 16.62
C ALA A 49 9.10 -9.34 15.89
N ALA A 50 8.48 -10.53 15.86
CA ALA A 50 9.01 -11.67 15.14
C ALA A 50 8.85 -11.57 13.60
N ASP A 51 7.85 -10.82 13.11
CA ASP A 51 7.67 -10.57 11.67
C ASP A 51 8.73 -9.57 11.17
N LEU A 52 8.97 -8.48 11.91
CA LEU A 52 10.06 -7.53 11.64
C LEU A 52 11.42 -8.22 11.53
N ARG A 53 11.67 -9.22 12.37
CA ARG A 53 12.92 -9.99 12.36
C ARG A 53 13.11 -10.74 11.04
N GLY A 54 12.04 -11.39 10.56
CA GLY A 54 12.06 -12.16 9.31
C GLY A 54 12.19 -11.26 8.09
N GLU A 55 11.47 -10.13 8.07
CA GLU A 55 11.46 -9.17 6.97
C GLU A 55 12.80 -8.44 6.84
N LEU A 56 13.36 -7.96 7.96
CA LEU A 56 14.60 -7.17 7.94
C LEU A 56 15.88 -8.01 8.05
N SER A 57 15.76 -9.33 8.14
CA SER A 57 16.88 -10.27 8.33
C SER A 57 17.81 -9.87 9.50
N LEU A 58 17.23 -9.29 10.56
CA LEU A 58 17.96 -8.86 11.76
C LEU A 58 18.04 -10.00 12.78
N ASP A 59 19.09 -10.03 13.59
CA ASP A 59 19.12 -10.96 14.73
C ASP A 59 18.17 -10.48 15.84
N ALA A 60 17.67 -11.44 16.64
CA ALA A 60 16.67 -11.17 17.66
C ALA A 60 17.19 -10.23 18.77
N GLY A 61 18.47 -10.32 19.12
CA GLY A 61 19.08 -9.49 20.14
C GLY A 61 19.26 -8.04 19.69
N TYR A 62 19.65 -7.83 18.43
CA TYR A 62 19.78 -6.50 17.87
C TYR A 62 18.44 -5.81 17.66
N LEU A 63 17.44 -6.52 17.10
CA LEU A 63 16.10 -5.97 16.99
C LEU A 63 15.50 -5.61 18.36
N SER A 64 15.68 -6.46 19.37
CA SER A 64 15.24 -6.16 20.74
C SER A 64 15.90 -4.89 21.30
N ARG A 65 17.20 -4.68 21.07
CA ARG A 65 17.91 -3.45 21.47
C ARG A 65 17.34 -2.20 20.79
N ILE A 66 17.10 -2.26 19.47
CA ILE A 66 16.50 -1.15 18.72
C ILE A 66 15.11 -0.83 19.27
N LEU A 67 14.27 -1.85 19.42
CA LEU A 67 12.92 -1.65 19.94
C LEU A 67 12.96 -1.09 21.37
N ASN A 68 13.90 -1.52 22.23
CA ASN A 68 13.97 -1.03 23.62
C ASN A 68 14.33 0.46 23.64
N LYS A 69 15.26 0.88 22.77
CA LYS A 69 15.59 2.29 22.59
C LYS A 69 14.38 3.10 22.12
N PHE A 70 13.65 2.61 21.11
CA PHE A 70 12.45 3.31 20.62
C PHE A 70 11.35 3.44 21.65
N GLU A 71 11.17 2.44 22.52
CA GLU A 71 10.21 2.48 23.62
C GLU A 71 10.63 3.49 24.69
N GLN A 72 11.92 3.55 25.03
CA GLN A 72 12.49 4.56 25.92
C GLN A 72 12.38 5.98 25.35
N ASP A 73 12.55 6.13 24.04
CA ASP A 73 12.42 7.41 23.32
C ASP A 73 10.94 7.82 23.07
N GLY A 74 9.98 6.97 23.48
CA GLY A 74 8.54 7.23 23.32
C GLY A 74 8.05 7.14 21.87
N LEU A 75 8.76 6.44 21.00
CA LEU A 75 8.42 6.26 19.58
C LEU A 75 7.50 5.07 19.34
N ILE A 76 7.58 4.04 20.19
CA ILE A 76 6.75 2.84 20.09
C ILE A 76 6.09 2.49 21.42
N GLU A 77 5.04 1.70 21.33
CA GLU A 77 4.42 0.98 22.44
C GLU A 77 4.38 -0.51 22.13
N ARG A 78 4.49 -1.34 23.19
CA ARG A 78 4.37 -2.79 23.06
C ARG A 78 3.20 -3.33 23.85
N THR A 79 2.33 -4.06 23.17
CA THR A 79 1.19 -4.75 23.80
C THR A 79 1.27 -6.26 23.55
N PRO A 80 0.71 -7.09 24.45
CA PRO A 80 0.53 -8.51 24.13
C PRO A 80 -0.25 -8.67 22.83
N SER A 81 0.22 -9.52 21.91
CA SER A 81 -0.50 -9.74 20.67
C SER A 81 -1.81 -10.48 20.97
N ARG A 82 -2.94 -9.96 20.46
CA ARG A 82 -4.26 -10.62 20.61
C ARG A 82 -4.34 -11.99 19.93
N ARG A 83 -3.42 -12.27 18.99
CA ARG A 83 -3.37 -13.53 18.23
C ARG A 83 -2.51 -14.60 18.89
N ASP A 84 -1.44 -14.19 19.58
CA ASP A 84 -0.55 -15.08 20.31
C ASP A 84 0.04 -14.32 21.51
N PRO A 85 -0.34 -14.68 22.75
CA PRO A 85 0.19 -14.05 23.96
C PRO A 85 1.71 -14.14 24.12
N ARG A 86 2.37 -15.07 23.40
CA ARG A 86 3.83 -15.20 23.37
C ARG A 86 4.50 -14.16 22.46
N ARG A 87 3.73 -13.50 21.60
CA ARG A 87 4.20 -12.45 20.70
C ARG A 87 3.87 -11.07 21.28
N ARG A 88 4.75 -10.11 21.01
CA ARG A 88 4.54 -8.70 21.34
C ARG A 88 4.23 -7.95 20.06
N ARG A 89 3.07 -7.29 20.06
CA ARG A 89 2.70 -6.33 19.03
C ARG A 89 3.45 -5.03 19.27
N VAL A 90 4.04 -4.48 18.22
CA VAL A 90 4.73 -3.20 18.26
C VAL A 90 3.92 -2.19 17.46
N THR A 91 3.60 -1.05 18.05
CA THR A 91 2.85 0.04 17.39
C THR A 91 3.57 1.36 17.58
N LEU A 92 3.63 2.19 16.54
CA LEU A 92 4.15 3.55 16.67
C LEU A 92 3.21 4.41 17.52
N THR A 93 3.80 5.25 18.36
CA THR A 93 3.09 6.36 19.01
C THR A 93 2.83 7.49 18.00
N ALA A 94 2.12 8.55 18.40
CA ALA A 94 1.98 9.75 17.57
C ALA A 94 3.36 10.33 17.20
N ARG A 95 4.24 10.49 18.19
CA ARG A 95 5.63 10.92 18.01
C ARG A 95 6.43 9.97 17.11
N GLY A 96 6.22 8.67 17.24
CA GLY A 96 6.85 7.66 16.38
C GLY A 96 6.45 7.81 14.91
N ARG A 97 5.17 8.06 14.64
CA ARG A 97 4.67 8.31 13.28
C ARG A 97 5.25 9.59 12.68
N GLU A 98 5.26 10.69 13.44
CA GLU A 98 5.90 11.94 13.01
C GLU A 98 7.38 11.75 12.69
N THR A 99 8.10 11.02 13.54
CA THR A 99 9.52 10.70 13.33
C THR A 99 9.73 9.86 12.07
N ALA A 100 8.90 8.83 11.86
CA ALA A 100 8.97 7.99 10.67
C ALA A 100 8.66 8.78 9.39
N ALA A 101 7.68 9.68 9.44
CA ALA A 101 7.34 10.57 8.33
C ALA A 101 8.50 11.52 7.98
N LEU A 102 9.13 12.15 8.98
CA LEU A 102 10.29 13.01 8.78
C LEU A 102 11.48 12.24 8.16
N LEU A 103 11.70 10.99 8.57
CA LEU A 103 12.74 10.15 7.99
C LEU A 103 12.42 9.76 6.54
N ALA A 104 11.14 9.50 6.23
CA ALA A 104 10.69 9.20 4.87
C ALA A 104 10.89 10.43 3.96
N GLU A 105 10.48 11.61 4.40
CA GLU A 105 10.67 12.87 3.67
C GLU A 105 12.14 13.12 3.32
N ARG A 106 13.04 12.97 4.31
CA ARG A 106 14.49 13.12 4.07
C ARG A 106 15.04 12.07 3.11
N ALA A 107 14.55 10.83 3.20
CA ALA A 107 14.94 9.77 2.27
C ALA A 107 14.51 10.12 0.84
N ASP A 108 13.28 10.61 0.66
CA ASP A 108 12.74 11.05 -0.62
C ASP A 108 13.52 12.24 -1.19
N GLU A 109 13.87 13.24 -0.36
CA GLU A 109 14.73 14.36 -0.75
C GLU A 109 16.11 13.89 -1.22
N SER A 110 16.72 12.95 -0.50
CA SER A 110 18.03 12.40 -0.86
C SER A 110 17.98 11.63 -2.18
N VAL A 111 16.95 10.81 -2.38
CA VAL A 111 16.72 10.11 -3.65
C VAL A 111 16.42 11.11 -4.77
N GLY A 112 15.63 12.14 -4.51
CA GLY A 112 15.35 13.23 -5.43
C GLY A 112 16.59 13.97 -5.88
N ALA A 113 17.49 14.31 -4.94
CA ALA A 113 18.78 14.94 -5.24
C ALA A 113 19.68 14.04 -6.10
N LEU A 114 19.68 12.72 -5.85
CA LEU A 114 20.38 11.75 -6.70
C LEU A 114 19.76 11.71 -8.10
N LEU A 115 18.44 11.61 -8.21
CA LEU A 115 17.71 11.60 -9.50
C LEU A 115 17.87 12.91 -10.28
N ALA A 116 18.13 14.04 -9.60
CA ALA A 116 18.46 15.30 -10.24
C ALA A 116 19.80 15.26 -11.00
N THR A 117 20.73 14.38 -10.61
CA THR A 117 21.98 14.16 -11.35
C THR A 117 21.83 13.25 -12.57
N VAL A 118 20.69 12.58 -12.71
CA VAL A 118 20.37 11.69 -13.83
C VAL A 118 19.52 12.47 -14.85
N PRO A 119 19.95 12.61 -16.11
CA PRO A 119 19.15 13.23 -17.17
C PRO A 119 17.74 12.63 -17.24
N SER A 120 16.71 13.46 -17.42
CA SER A 120 15.31 13.02 -17.42
C SER A 120 15.04 11.92 -18.45
N ALA A 121 15.69 11.97 -19.61
CA ALA A 121 15.60 10.97 -20.67
C ALA A 121 16.17 9.60 -20.28
N ASP A 122 17.12 9.54 -19.35
CA ASP A 122 17.76 8.30 -18.91
C ASP A 122 17.06 7.66 -17.70
N ARG A 123 16.19 8.40 -16.99
CA ARG A 123 15.49 7.89 -15.80
C ARG A 123 14.65 6.63 -16.07
N PRO A 124 13.86 6.53 -17.16
CA PRO A 124 13.15 5.30 -17.47
C PRO A 124 14.09 4.12 -17.70
N ARG A 125 15.21 4.34 -18.40
CA ARG A 125 16.21 3.30 -18.66
C ARG A 125 16.90 2.83 -17.38
N LEU A 126 17.17 3.75 -16.45
CA LEU A 126 17.70 3.40 -15.13
C LEU A 126 16.71 2.56 -14.32
N ALA A 127 15.43 2.94 -14.32
CA ALA A 127 14.37 2.19 -13.63
C ALA A 127 14.24 0.77 -14.19
N GLU A 128 14.23 0.61 -15.52
CA GLU A 128 14.19 -0.70 -16.19
C GLU A 128 15.42 -1.57 -15.84
N ALA A 129 16.62 -0.97 -15.81
CA ALA A 129 17.83 -1.67 -15.42
C ALA A 129 17.77 -2.15 -13.96
N MET A 130 17.29 -1.32 -13.04
CA MET A 130 17.11 -1.69 -11.63
C MET A 130 16.08 -2.82 -11.47
N GLN A 131 14.97 -2.77 -12.21
CA GLN A 131 13.98 -3.86 -12.23
C GLN A 131 14.58 -5.16 -12.77
N THR A 132 15.39 -5.08 -13.82
CA THR A 132 16.08 -6.24 -14.40
C THR A 132 17.07 -6.85 -13.40
N VAL A 133 17.90 -6.02 -12.76
CA VAL A 133 18.82 -6.47 -11.71
C VAL A 133 18.05 -7.13 -10.56
N ARG A 134 16.97 -6.50 -10.08
CA ARG A 134 16.12 -7.06 -9.04
C ARG A 134 15.58 -8.43 -9.44
N LYS A 135 14.95 -8.54 -10.62
CA LYS A 135 14.37 -9.78 -11.14
C LYS A 135 15.40 -10.91 -11.27
N LEU A 136 16.61 -10.58 -11.71
CA LEU A 136 17.69 -11.55 -11.86
C LEU A 136 18.29 -11.97 -10.52
N LEU A 137 18.41 -11.06 -9.55
CA LEU A 137 19.00 -11.33 -8.24
C LEU A 137 18.00 -11.91 -7.22
N SER A 138 16.71 -11.79 -7.47
CA SER A 138 15.69 -12.45 -6.65
C SER A 138 15.45 -13.91 -7.05
N ASP A 139 16.24 -14.49 -7.96
CA ASP A 139 16.18 -15.91 -8.40
C ASP A 139 14.77 -16.36 -8.85
N GLY A 140 13.95 -15.43 -9.37
CA GLY A 140 12.55 -15.74 -9.71
C GLY A 140 11.71 -16.13 -8.50
N ARG A 141 12.15 -15.80 -7.28
CA ARG A 141 11.35 -15.93 -6.06
C ARG A 141 10.03 -15.21 -6.31
N PRO A 142 8.88 -15.88 -6.07
CA PRO A 142 7.60 -15.22 -6.23
C PRO A 142 7.56 -13.98 -5.32
N PRO A 143 6.98 -12.87 -5.80
CA PRO A 143 6.82 -11.66 -5.00
C PRO A 143 6.16 -12.01 -3.67
N ARG A 144 6.59 -11.36 -2.59
CA ARG A 144 6.07 -11.62 -1.25
C ARG A 144 5.19 -10.46 -0.82
N ARG A 145 4.33 -10.71 0.16
CA ARG A 145 3.41 -9.68 0.67
C ARG A 145 4.17 -8.43 1.13
N GLU A 146 5.36 -8.61 1.71
CA GLU A 146 6.25 -7.54 2.17
C GLU A 146 6.80 -6.65 1.04
N ASP A 147 6.83 -7.13 -0.21
CA ASP A 147 7.36 -6.37 -1.35
C ASP A 147 6.36 -5.34 -1.91
N VAL A 148 5.09 -5.40 -1.46
CA VAL A 148 4.03 -4.50 -1.93
C VAL A 148 3.97 -3.26 -1.04
N LEU A 149 4.16 -2.09 -1.63
CA LEU A 149 3.98 -0.79 -0.99
C LEU A 149 2.57 -0.26 -1.26
N LEU A 150 1.90 0.29 -0.24
CA LEU A 150 0.69 1.10 -0.45
C LEU A 150 1.10 2.57 -0.39
N ARG A 151 0.78 3.33 -1.43
CA ARG A 151 1.10 4.76 -1.54
C ARG A 151 -0.05 5.58 -2.10
N ASP A 152 0.04 6.89 -1.95
CA ASP A 152 -0.85 7.85 -2.60
C ASP A 152 -0.60 7.87 -4.13
N PRO A 153 -1.61 8.28 -4.94
CA PRO A 153 -1.45 8.38 -6.39
C PRO A 153 -0.48 9.50 -6.78
N GLY A 154 0.41 9.21 -7.72
CA GLY A 154 1.24 10.18 -8.41
C GLY A 154 0.72 10.53 -9.81
N PRO A 155 1.38 11.45 -10.54
CA PRO A 155 1.01 11.79 -11.91
C PRO A 155 0.94 10.54 -12.80
N GLY A 156 -0.21 10.35 -13.47
CA GLY A 156 -0.47 9.20 -14.35
C GLY A 156 -1.22 8.05 -13.69
N ASP A 157 -1.20 7.91 -12.36
CA ASP A 157 -1.89 6.79 -11.69
C ASP A 157 -3.41 6.85 -11.83
N LEU A 158 -4.02 8.05 -11.80
CA LEU A 158 -5.46 8.19 -12.02
C LEU A 158 -5.87 7.73 -13.42
N GLY A 159 -5.09 8.10 -14.45
CA GLY A 159 -5.30 7.59 -15.82
C GLY A 159 -5.08 6.07 -15.92
N TRP A 160 -4.09 5.55 -15.20
CA TRP A 160 -3.85 4.11 -15.08
C TRP A 160 -5.04 3.38 -14.44
N ILE A 161 -5.66 3.92 -13.38
CA ILE A 161 -6.86 3.33 -12.75
C ILE A 161 -7.98 3.16 -13.80
N VAL A 162 -8.24 4.21 -14.59
CA VAL A 162 -9.26 4.17 -15.66
C VAL A 162 -8.92 3.09 -16.68
N GLN A 163 -7.71 3.15 -17.23
CA GLN A 163 -7.25 2.24 -18.27
C GLN A 163 -7.31 0.78 -17.81
N ARG A 164 -6.81 0.48 -16.60
CA ARG A 164 -6.69 -0.90 -16.12
C ARG A 164 -8.03 -1.49 -15.70
N ASN A 165 -8.92 -0.70 -15.09
CA ASN A 165 -10.28 -1.16 -14.84
C ASN A 165 -11.00 -1.49 -16.16
N ALA A 166 -10.93 -0.60 -17.15
CA ALA A 166 -11.56 -0.83 -18.46
C ALA A 166 -11.02 -2.11 -19.13
N ALA A 167 -9.70 -2.22 -19.25
CA ALA A 167 -9.05 -3.34 -19.94
C ALA A 167 -9.30 -4.69 -19.23
N LEU A 168 -9.13 -4.75 -17.91
CA LEU A 168 -9.26 -6.00 -17.16
C LEU A 168 -10.72 -6.46 -17.07
N TYR A 169 -11.68 -5.57 -16.79
CA TYR A 169 -13.09 -5.98 -16.72
C TYR A 169 -13.65 -6.35 -18.10
N THR A 170 -13.16 -5.73 -19.17
CA THR A 170 -13.47 -6.18 -20.54
C THR A 170 -12.91 -7.58 -20.79
N ALA A 171 -11.65 -7.83 -20.45
CA ALA A 171 -11.01 -9.12 -20.69
C ALA A 171 -11.59 -10.27 -19.84
N GLU A 172 -11.89 -10.03 -18.56
CA GLU A 172 -12.32 -11.06 -17.62
C GLU A 172 -13.84 -11.26 -17.59
N HIS A 173 -14.62 -10.20 -17.86
CA HIS A 173 -16.07 -10.22 -17.73
C HIS A 173 -16.82 -9.81 -19.00
N GLY A 174 -16.11 -9.37 -20.05
CA GLY A 174 -16.72 -8.94 -21.30
C GLY A 174 -17.56 -7.67 -21.15
N PHE A 175 -17.24 -6.82 -20.17
CA PHE A 175 -17.89 -5.52 -20.01
C PHE A 175 -17.55 -4.61 -21.19
N ASN A 176 -18.47 -3.74 -21.57
CA ASN A 176 -18.29 -2.79 -22.68
C ASN A 176 -17.79 -1.42 -22.19
N ALA A 177 -17.69 -0.46 -23.10
CA ALA A 177 -17.23 0.90 -22.84
C ALA A 177 -18.08 1.69 -21.81
N ASP A 178 -19.31 1.25 -21.51
CA ASP A 178 -20.12 1.90 -20.47
C ASP A 178 -19.47 1.78 -19.08
N TYR A 179 -18.75 0.67 -18.83
CA TYR A 179 -17.98 0.48 -17.60
C TYR A 179 -16.79 1.43 -17.54
N GLU A 180 -16.04 1.56 -18.64
CA GLU A 180 -14.95 2.53 -18.75
C GLU A 180 -15.43 3.95 -18.48
N GLY A 181 -16.58 4.34 -19.07
CA GLY A 181 -17.19 5.65 -18.81
C GLY A 181 -17.61 5.86 -17.36
N LEU A 182 -18.11 4.83 -16.67
CA LEU A 182 -18.37 4.89 -15.23
C LEU A 182 -17.09 5.13 -14.42
N VAL A 183 -16.04 4.36 -14.70
CA VAL A 183 -14.75 4.46 -14.00
C VAL A 183 -14.13 5.84 -14.24
N ALA A 184 -14.14 6.33 -15.48
CA ALA A 184 -13.61 7.64 -15.84
C ALA A 184 -14.30 8.76 -15.08
N ARG A 185 -15.63 8.73 -14.94
CA ARG A 185 -16.37 9.71 -14.14
C ARG A 185 -15.96 9.68 -12.66
N ILE A 186 -15.94 8.49 -12.05
CA ILE A 186 -15.54 8.35 -10.63
C ILE A 186 -14.14 8.95 -10.40
N VAL A 187 -13.20 8.68 -11.30
CA VAL A 187 -11.82 9.18 -11.19
C VAL A 187 -11.75 10.69 -11.46
N ALA A 188 -12.53 11.21 -12.41
CA ALA A 188 -12.60 12.65 -12.70
C ALA A 188 -13.20 13.42 -11.51
N ASP A 189 -14.33 12.95 -10.96
CA ASP A 189 -14.99 13.57 -9.81
C ASP A 189 -14.03 13.64 -8.61
N PHE A 190 -13.25 12.58 -8.35
CA PHE A 190 -12.21 12.59 -7.33
C PHE A 190 -11.08 13.58 -7.66
N ALA A 191 -10.60 13.61 -8.90
CA ALA A 191 -9.49 14.48 -9.29
C ALA A 191 -9.83 15.98 -9.15
N GLU A 192 -11.10 16.35 -9.36
CA GLU A 192 -11.55 17.74 -9.36
C GLU A 192 -11.88 18.29 -7.97
N ASP A 193 -12.61 17.54 -7.14
CA ASP A 193 -13.25 18.10 -5.92
C ASP A 193 -13.17 17.17 -4.69
N HIS A 194 -12.20 16.25 -4.64
CA HIS A 194 -12.05 15.42 -3.44
C HIS A 194 -11.69 16.25 -2.21
N ASP A 195 -12.25 15.86 -1.06
CA ASP A 195 -11.79 16.36 0.22
C ASP A 195 -10.67 15.47 0.77
N PRO A 196 -9.41 15.95 0.85
CA PRO A 196 -8.27 15.14 1.27
C PRO A 196 -8.34 14.66 2.73
N HIS A 197 -9.25 15.20 3.55
CA HIS A 197 -9.47 14.71 4.92
C HIS A 197 -10.47 13.55 4.97
N LEU A 198 -11.33 13.43 3.98
CA LEU A 198 -12.45 12.49 3.96
C LEU A 198 -12.35 11.46 2.83
N GLU A 199 -11.52 11.71 1.83
CA GLU A 199 -11.43 10.94 0.60
C GLU A 199 -9.97 10.64 0.29
N ARG A 200 -9.69 9.44 -0.19
CA ARG A 200 -8.32 8.99 -0.46
C ARG A 200 -8.29 7.86 -1.47
N VAL A 201 -7.20 7.79 -2.22
CA VAL A 201 -6.89 6.69 -3.14
C VAL A 201 -5.61 6.01 -2.68
N TRP A 202 -5.58 4.68 -2.76
CA TRP A 202 -4.38 3.89 -2.56
C TRP A 202 -3.98 3.21 -3.86
N ILE A 203 -2.69 3.28 -4.17
CA ILE A 203 -2.04 2.46 -5.18
C ILE A 203 -1.20 1.40 -4.46
N ALA A 204 -1.43 0.13 -4.80
CA ALA A 204 -0.50 -0.94 -4.48
C ALA A 204 0.59 -0.97 -5.55
N GLU A 205 1.84 -0.80 -5.13
CA GLU A 205 3.01 -0.82 -5.98
C GLU A 205 3.86 -2.06 -5.69
N LEU A 206 4.29 -2.75 -6.74
CA LEU A 206 5.24 -3.84 -6.69
C LEU A 206 6.36 -3.58 -7.71
N ASP A 207 7.60 -3.54 -7.23
CA ASP A 207 8.79 -3.27 -8.04
C ASP A 207 8.70 -1.98 -8.89
N GLY A 208 8.15 -0.90 -8.32
CA GLY A 208 8.01 0.38 -9.01
C GLY A 208 6.87 0.45 -10.02
N ARG A 209 6.00 -0.57 -10.07
CA ARG A 209 4.83 -0.60 -10.96
C ARG A 209 3.53 -0.66 -10.15
N PRO A 210 2.50 0.10 -10.53
CA PRO A 210 1.18 -0.07 -9.95
C PRO A 210 0.63 -1.46 -10.32
N VAL A 211 0.21 -2.20 -9.30
CA VAL A 211 -0.36 -3.55 -9.40
C VAL A 211 -1.73 -3.68 -8.74
N GLY A 212 -2.24 -2.61 -8.15
CA GLY A 212 -3.60 -2.58 -7.64
C GLY A 212 -4.00 -1.19 -7.17
N CYS A 213 -5.29 -0.97 -6.98
CA CYS A 213 -5.81 0.27 -6.42
C CYS A 213 -7.12 0.05 -5.67
N VAL A 214 -7.48 1.03 -4.85
CA VAL A 214 -8.82 1.18 -4.27
C VAL A 214 -9.04 2.65 -3.91
N MET A 215 -10.30 3.09 -3.94
CA MET A 215 -10.70 4.45 -3.58
C MET A 215 -11.66 4.42 -2.39
N CYS A 216 -11.50 5.40 -1.50
CA CYS A 216 -12.47 5.80 -0.49
C CYS A 216 -12.98 7.20 -0.84
N VAL A 217 -14.27 7.34 -1.13
CA VAL A 217 -14.92 8.61 -1.46
C VAL A 217 -16.08 8.86 -0.53
N ARG A 218 -16.58 10.08 -0.45
CA ARG A 218 -17.82 10.38 0.28
C ARG A 218 -19.01 9.71 -0.40
N ASP A 219 -19.94 9.21 0.41
CA ASP A 219 -21.24 8.82 -0.07
C ASP A 219 -22.21 10.01 -0.05
N GLU A 220 -23.32 9.89 -0.78
CA GLU A 220 -24.43 10.85 -0.69
C GLU A 220 -25.06 10.83 0.71
N ALA A 221 -25.06 9.68 1.39
CA ALA A 221 -25.53 9.58 2.76
C ALA A 221 -24.54 10.25 3.74
N PRO A 222 -24.98 11.22 4.57
CA PRO A 222 -24.09 11.89 5.52
C PRO A 222 -23.38 10.93 6.47
N GLY A 223 -22.09 11.16 6.70
CA GLY A 223 -21.28 10.33 7.60
C GLY A 223 -21.00 8.92 7.07
N THR A 224 -21.20 8.67 5.77
CA THR A 224 -20.94 7.39 5.12
C THR A 224 -19.82 7.53 4.08
N ALA A 225 -18.85 6.62 4.12
CA ALA A 225 -17.84 6.47 3.10
C ALA A 225 -18.29 5.44 2.05
N ARG A 226 -17.77 5.55 0.83
CA ARG A 226 -17.96 4.56 -0.23
C ARG A 226 -16.63 4.02 -0.72
N LEU A 227 -16.50 2.69 -0.68
CA LEU A 227 -15.38 1.99 -1.30
C LEU A 227 -15.67 1.82 -2.79
N ARG A 228 -14.76 2.29 -3.65
CA ARG A 228 -14.89 2.19 -5.10
C ARG A 228 -13.60 1.66 -5.75
N LEU A 229 -13.77 1.09 -6.95
CA LEU A 229 -12.69 0.75 -7.89
C LEU A 229 -11.57 -0.10 -7.30
N LEU A 230 -11.91 -1.11 -6.49
CA LEU A 230 -10.94 -2.12 -6.06
C LEU A 230 -10.48 -2.94 -7.27
N LEU A 231 -9.17 -2.94 -7.51
CA LEU A 231 -8.54 -3.69 -8.59
C LEU A 231 -7.19 -4.24 -8.15
N VAL A 232 -6.86 -5.46 -8.59
CA VAL A 232 -5.53 -6.06 -8.46
C VAL A 232 -5.18 -6.73 -9.79
N GLU A 233 -4.00 -6.42 -10.31
CA GLU A 233 -3.45 -7.00 -11.53
C GLU A 233 -3.36 -8.52 -11.43
N PRO A 234 -3.69 -9.28 -12.50
CA PRO A 234 -3.67 -10.73 -12.49
C PRO A 234 -2.35 -11.35 -12.02
N ASP A 235 -1.21 -10.76 -12.39
CA ASP A 235 0.14 -11.23 -12.04
C ASP A 235 0.53 -10.96 -10.58
N ALA A 236 -0.26 -10.15 -9.86
CA ALA A 236 -0.07 -9.83 -8.45
C ALA A 236 -1.18 -10.42 -7.53
N ARG A 237 -2.13 -11.20 -8.08
CA ARG A 237 -3.16 -11.90 -7.30
C ARG A 237 -2.54 -13.02 -6.46
N GLY A 238 -3.21 -13.37 -5.36
CA GLY A 238 -2.73 -14.38 -4.41
C GLY A 238 -1.74 -13.88 -3.35
N LEU A 239 -1.25 -12.64 -3.48
CA LEU A 239 -0.32 -12.01 -2.53
C LEU A 239 -1.02 -11.31 -1.34
N GLY A 240 -2.35 -11.37 -1.27
CA GLY A 240 -3.13 -10.68 -0.25
C GLY A 240 -3.23 -9.15 -0.45
N ILE A 241 -2.96 -8.64 -1.66
CA ILE A 241 -3.02 -7.21 -1.97
C ILE A 241 -4.44 -6.65 -1.77
N GLY A 242 -5.46 -7.33 -2.28
CA GLY A 242 -6.86 -6.88 -2.12
C GLY A 242 -7.28 -6.76 -0.65
N ASP A 243 -6.86 -7.71 0.19
CA ASP A 243 -7.08 -7.67 1.65
C ASP A 243 -6.37 -6.47 2.30
N ARG A 244 -5.11 -6.19 1.90
CA ARG A 244 -4.39 -5.00 2.39
C ARG A 244 -5.06 -3.69 1.96
N LEU A 245 -5.48 -3.60 0.70
CA LEU A 245 -6.16 -2.42 0.16
C LEU A 245 -7.48 -2.15 0.89
N VAL A 246 -8.32 -3.17 1.06
CA VAL A 246 -9.60 -3.01 1.79
C VAL A 246 -9.35 -2.71 3.27
N SER A 247 -8.35 -3.33 3.91
CA SER A 247 -7.97 -2.97 5.29
C SER A 247 -7.59 -1.50 5.40
N ALA A 248 -6.74 -0.99 4.49
CA ALA A 248 -6.29 0.40 4.52
C ALA A 248 -7.45 1.39 4.39
N VAL A 249 -8.41 1.10 3.50
CA VAL A 249 -9.63 1.91 3.31
C VAL A 249 -10.50 1.92 4.57
N VAL A 250 -10.74 0.75 5.17
CA VAL A 250 -11.56 0.64 6.38
C VAL A 250 -10.89 1.33 7.58
N ASP A 251 -9.58 1.15 7.73
CA ASP A 251 -8.80 1.76 8.82
C ASP A 251 -8.77 3.30 8.66
N PHE A 252 -8.61 3.80 7.44
CA PHE A 252 -8.73 5.23 7.14
C PHE A 252 -10.12 5.78 7.47
N ALA A 253 -11.18 5.13 6.99
CA ALA A 253 -12.53 5.62 7.19
C ALA A 253 -12.92 5.69 8.67
N ARG A 254 -12.48 4.72 9.48
CA ARG A 254 -12.58 4.78 10.94
C ARG A 254 -11.78 5.94 11.53
N GLY A 255 -10.55 6.13 11.06
CA GLY A 255 -9.65 7.17 11.54
C GLY A 255 -10.17 8.60 11.33
N VAL A 256 -10.88 8.84 10.22
CA VAL A 256 -11.44 10.16 9.88
C VAL A 256 -12.88 10.35 10.36
N GLY A 257 -13.47 9.35 11.03
CA GLY A 257 -14.73 9.47 11.74
C GLY A 257 -16.00 9.15 10.92
N TYR A 258 -15.87 8.42 9.80
CA TYR A 258 -17.06 7.86 9.15
C TYR A 258 -17.76 6.86 10.07
N ARG A 259 -19.09 6.86 10.04
CA ARG A 259 -19.90 5.88 10.79
C ARG A 259 -20.09 4.58 10.04
N ASP A 260 -20.26 4.70 8.73
CA ASP A 260 -20.65 3.61 7.85
C ASP A 260 -19.74 3.60 6.62
N MET A 261 -19.51 2.43 6.05
CA MET A 261 -18.93 2.27 4.73
C MET A 261 -19.83 1.42 3.84
N VAL A 262 -20.08 1.88 2.63
CA VAL A 262 -20.87 1.15 1.63
C VAL A 262 -20.06 0.84 0.39
N LEU A 263 -20.48 -0.16 -0.36
CA LEU A 263 -19.97 -0.45 -1.69
C LEU A 263 -21.07 -1.07 -2.55
N TRP A 264 -20.94 -0.88 -3.86
CA TRP A 264 -21.77 -1.56 -4.85
C TRP A 264 -20.87 -2.44 -5.72
N THR A 265 -21.30 -3.68 -5.98
CA THR A 265 -20.56 -4.65 -6.80
C THR A 265 -21.53 -5.54 -7.57
N ASN A 266 -21.02 -6.42 -8.43
CA ASN A 266 -21.83 -7.41 -9.14
C ASN A 266 -21.56 -8.81 -8.58
N ASP A 267 -22.59 -9.66 -8.57
CA ASP A 267 -22.55 -11.04 -8.08
C ASP A 267 -21.45 -11.89 -8.74
N VAL A 268 -21.14 -11.65 -10.02
CA VAL A 268 -20.07 -12.33 -10.76
C VAL A 268 -18.67 -12.06 -10.19
N LEU A 269 -18.48 -11.02 -9.38
CA LEU A 269 -17.18 -10.60 -8.83
C LEU A 269 -16.86 -11.33 -7.51
N ALA A 270 -16.92 -12.67 -7.53
CA ALA A 270 -16.84 -13.52 -6.35
C ALA A 270 -15.59 -13.28 -5.48
N ALA A 271 -14.42 -13.04 -6.08
CA ALA A 271 -13.18 -12.79 -5.35
C ALA A 271 -13.25 -11.50 -4.51
N ALA A 272 -13.79 -10.41 -5.07
CA ALA A 272 -13.95 -9.15 -4.35
C ALA A 272 -14.96 -9.30 -3.20
N ARG A 273 -16.08 -10.00 -3.44
CA ARG A 273 -17.10 -10.25 -2.41
C ARG A 273 -16.55 -11.01 -1.21
N HIS A 274 -15.71 -12.02 -1.44
CA HIS A 274 -15.08 -12.76 -0.34
C HIS A 274 -14.18 -11.85 0.53
N ILE A 275 -13.48 -10.90 -0.09
CA ILE A 275 -12.69 -9.90 0.65
C ILE A 275 -13.63 -9.02 1.49
N TYR A 276 -14.71 -8.48 0.90
CA TYR A 276 -15.65 -7.63 1.63
C TYR A 276 -16.26 -8.36 2.84
N GLN A 277 -16.72 -9.60 2.66
CA GLN A 277 -17.25 -10.43 3.74
C GLN A 277 -16.23 -10.62 4.89
N ARG A 278 -14.96 -10.90 4.56
CA ARG A 278 -13.89 -11.05 5.56
C ARG A 278 -13.64 -9.76 6.37
N HIS A 279 -13.90 -8.60 5.77
CA HIS A 279 -13.81 -7.30 6.44
C HIS A 279 -15.09 -6.90 7.20
N GLY A 280 -16.10 -7.77 7.24
CA GLY A 280 -17.33 -7.56 7.99
C GLY A 280 -18.42 -6.83 7.21
N PHE A 281 -18.26 -6.63 5.90
CA PHE A 281 -19.35 -6.11 5.07
C PHE A 281 -20.48 -7.14 4.99
N VAL A 282 -21.71 -6.66 5.15
CA VAL A 282 -22.92 -7.45 5.00
C VAL A 282 -23.69 -7.01 3.77
N LEU A 283 -24.25 -7.97 3.04
CA LEU A 283 -25.13 -7.71 1.90
C LEU A 283 -26.45 -7.13 2.43
N VAL A 284 -26.83 -5.93 1.98
CA VAL A 284 -28.06 -5.25 2.44
C VAL A 284 -29.13 -5.18 1.36
N ALA A 285 -28.75 -5.23 0.09
CA ALA A 285 -29.68 -5.32 -1.02
C ALA A 285 -29.01 -5.99 -2.23
N GLU A 286 -29.83 -6.66 -3.05
CA GLU A 286 -29.42 -7.11 -4.37
C GLU A 286 -30.57 -6.95 -5.37
N LYS A 287 -30.24 -6.64 -6.62
CA LYS A 287 -31.25 -6.41 -7.66
C LYS A 287 -30.71 -6.78 -9.04
N PRO A 288 -31.47 -7.55 -9.84
CA PRO A 288 -31.15 -7.76 -11.24
C PRO A 288 -31.17 -6.44 -12.02
N HIS A 289 -30.19 -6.24 -12.88
CA HIS A 289 -30.13 -5.11 -13.81
C HIS A 289 -29.38 -5.49 -15.09
N ARG A 290 -29.48 -4.63 -16.09
CA ARG A 290 -28.68 -4.74 -17.31
C ARG A 290 -27.72 -3.57 -17.38
N SER A 291 -26.42 -3.85 -17.34
CA SER A 291 -25.38 -2.83 -17.42
C SER A 291 -24.11 -3.41 -18.03
N PHE A 292 -23.28 -2.55 -18.59
CA PHE A 292 -21.99 -2.93 -19.18
C PHE A 292 -22.09 -3.99 -20.28
N GLY A 293 -23.22 -4.03 -21.00
CA GLY A 293 -23.52 -5.03 -22.02
C GLY A 293 -23.88 -6.43 -21.48
N LYS A 294 -24.17 -6.58 -20.19
CA LYS A 294 -24.48 -7.85 -19.52
C LYS A 294 -25.75 -7.75 -18.67
N ASP A 295 -26.44 -8.87 -18.49
CA ASP A 295 -27.46 -9.03 -17.46
C ASP A 295 -26.74 -9.49 -16.18
N LEU A 296 -26.89 -8.73 -15.08
CA LEU A 296 -26.10 -8.85 -13.85
C LEU A 296 -27.01 -8.76 -12.62
N VAL A 297 -26.52 -9.22 -11.47
CA VAL A 297 -27.14 -8.92 -10.17
C VAL A 297 -26.24 -7.96 -9.41
N GLY A 298 -26.69 -6.71 -9.30
CA GLY A 298 -26.02 -5.68 -8.53
C GLY A 298 -26.29 -5.90 -7.05
N GLN A 299 -25.25 -5.73 -6.23
CA GLN A 299 -25.27 -6.00 -4.81
C GLN A 299 -24.73 -4.80 -4.02
N ASP A 300 -25.54 -4.29 -3.10
CA ASP A 300 -25.17 -3.25 -2.15
C ASP A 300 -24.73 -3.89 -0.83
N TRP A 301 -23.54 -3.51 -0.38
CA TRP A 301 -22.94 -4.01 0.85
C TRP A 301 -22.66 -2.86 1.81
N ARG A 302 -22.80 -3.12 3.11
CA ARG A 302 -22.57 -2.13 4.18
C ARG A 302 -21.68 -2.71 5.27
N LEU A 303 -20.83 -1.87 5.84
CA LEU A 303 -20.05 -2.11 7.04
C LEU A 303 -20.34 -0.99 8.04
N ASP A 304 -20.77 -1.37 9.24
CA ASP A 304 -20.80 -0.46 10.39
C ASP A 304 -19.36 -0.31 10.91
N LEU A 305 -18.83 0.91 10.90
CA LEU A 305 -17.46 1.20 11.29
C LEU A 305 -17.29 1.35 12.82
N HIS A 306 -18.39 1.50 13.56
CA HIS A 306 -18.44 1.65 15.02
C HIS A 306 -18.79 0.35 15.76
N ALA A 307 -19.38 -0.63 15.08
CA ALA A 307 -19.60 -1.95 15.66
C ALA A 307 -18.27 -2.57 16.12
N ALA A 308 -18.19 -3.02 17.38
CA ALA A 308 -17.03 -3.74 17.88
C ALA A 308 -16.87 -5.04 17.09
N GLN A 309 -15.66 -5.30 16.56
CA GLN A 309 -15.33 -6.61 16.02
C GLN A 309 -15.30 -7.60 17.19
N GLU A 310 -16.35 -8.41 17.34
CA GLU A 310 -16.37 -9.60 18.21
C GLU A 310 -15.31 -10.62 17.80
#